data_AF-N9TLG3-F1
#
_entry.id   AF-N9TLG3-F1
#
_cell.length_a   1.000
_cell.length_b   1.000
_cell.length_c   1.000
_cell.angle_alpha   90.00
_cell.angle_beta   90.00
_cell.angle_gamma   90.00
#
_symmetry.space_group_name_H-M   'P 1'
#
loop_
_entity.id
_entity.type
_entity.pdbx_description
1 polymer ?
#
loop_
_entity_poly.entity_id
_entity_poly.type
_entity_poly.pdbx_seq_one_letter_code
_entity_poly.pdbx_strand_id
1 'polypeptide(L)'
;MNYIRPTDVKTPRKNVKSVHVLYDGAEDSFSLAVLNWVDESGESKDKLALRWNGSEASPKGYPSAMGNPSWFIIPEKLESVLRERAMELNEREGKAKAINLSNKIIEHVSQVKVHEKSPFGFTTYTIPKSENVHKSELDELENLLKQNMIFFLKTDDPDDAFDLGLNG
;
A
#
# COMPACT_ATOMS: atom_id res chain seq x y z
N MET A 1 -15.20 -20.41 -1.99
CA MET A 1 -14.45 -19.60 -0.99
C MET A 1 -14.03 -18.33 -1.69
N ASN A 2 -14.08 -17.18 -1.02
CA ASN A 2 -13.69 -15.93 -1.67
C ASN A 2 -12.17 -15.82 -1.77
N TYR A 3 -11.67 -15.27 -2.88
CA TYR A 3 -10.28 -14.90 -3.06
C TYR A 3 -9.78 -14.03 -1.89
N ILE A 4 -8.58 -14.32 -1.35
CA ILE A 4 -7.99 -13.58 -0.24
C ILE A 4 -7.05 -12.51 -0.80
N ARG A 5 -7.48 -11.25 -0.68
CA ARG A 5 -6.70 -10.10 -1.14
C ARG A 5 -5.34 -10.04 -0.43
N PRO A 6 -4.29 -9.55 -1.11
CA PRO A 6 -2.96 -9.40 -0.51
C PRO A 6 -2.96 -8.53 0.74
N THR A 7 -3.72 -7.43 0.73
CA THR A 7 -3.87 -6.50 1.86
C THR A 7 -4.41 -7.16 3.14
N ASP A 8 -5.16 -8.26 3.01
CA ASP A 8 -5.77 -8.98 4.13
C ASP A 8 -4.86 -10.05 4.74
N VAL A 9 -3.72 -10.34 4.11
CA VAL A 9 -2.83 -11.42 4.56
C VAL A 9 -1.89 -10.95 5.65
N LYS A 10 -2.22 -11.29 6.90
CA LYS A 10 -1.45 -10.92 8.10
C LYS A 10 -0.66 -12.08 8.72
N THR A 11 -0.31 -13.09 7.93
CA THR A 11 0.44 -14.26 8.44
C THR A 11 1.93 -14.15 8.10
N PRO A 12 2.84 -14.42 9.06
CA PRO A 12 2.62 -14.83 10.46
C PRO A 12 2.11 -13.69 11.36
N ARG A 13 0.99 -13.91 12.07
CA ARG A 13 0.33 -12.88 12.91
C ARG A 13 1.19 -12.33 14.05
N LYS A 14 2.16 -13.12 14.50
CA LYS A 14 3.08 -12.71 15.58
C LYS A 14 3.99 -11.57 15.13
N ASN A 15 4.43 -11.63 13.87
CA ASN A 15 5.45 -10.74 13.34
C ASN A 15 4.84 -9.63 12.48
N VAL A 16 3.83 -9.93 11.65
CA VAL A 16 3.25 -8.95 10.72
C VAL A 16 2.26 -8.05 11.47
N LYS A 17 2.60 -6.76 11.64
CA LYS A 17 1.72 -5.76 12.25
C LYS A 17 0.88 -5.01 11.23
N SER A 18 1.47 -4.66 10.10
CA SER A 18 0.78 -4.03 8.97
C SER A 18 1.36 -4.55 7.64
N VAL A 19 0.55 -4.43 6.60
CA VAL A 19 0.86 -4.87 5.24
C VAL A 19 0.60 -3.68 4.33
N HIS A 20 1.63 -3.22 3.63
CA HIS A 20 1.50 -2.19 2.62
C HIS A 20 1.87 -2.76 1.25
N VAL A 21 0.87 -3.01 0.42
CA VAL A 21 1.06 -3.65 -0.88
C VAL A 21 1.63 -2.63 -1.88
N LEU A 22 2.79 -2.95 -2.46
CA LEU A 22 3.45 -2.13 -3.48
C LEU A 22 2.96 -2.47 -4.89
N TYR A 23 2.64 -3.73 -5.12
CA TYR A 23 2.13 -4.25 -6.39
C TYR A 23 1.16 -5.39 -6.12
N ASP A 24 0.02 -5.36 -6.81
CA ASP A 24 -0.94 -6.46 -6.83
C ASP A 24 -1.31 -6.80 -8.28
N GLY A 25 -0.86 -7.98 -8.73
CA GLY A 25 -1.17 -8.52 -10.05
C GLY A 25 -2.56 -9.15 -10.18
N ALA A 26 -3.39 -9.10 -9.13
CA ALA A 26 -4.68 -9.77 -9.00
C ALA A 26 -4.58 -11.31 -8.95
N GLU A 27 -5.69 -12.00 -9.22
CA GLU A 27 -5.76 -13.47 -9.16
C GLU A 27 -4.74 -14.16 -10.07
N ASP A 28 -4.26 -15.33 -9.61
CA ASP A 28 -3.26 -16.16 -10.31
C ASP A 28 -1.98 -15.40 -10.75
N SER A 29 -1.65 -14.32 -10.04
CA SER A 29 -0.44 -13.51 -10.23
C SER A 29 0.33 -13.38 -8.92
N PHE A 30 1.31 -12.49 -8.83
CA PHE A 30 2.04 -12.21 -7.60
C PHE A 30 1.71 -10.83 -7.04
N SER A 31 1.99 -10.67 -5.75
CA SER A 31 1.98 -9.39 -5.05
C SER A 31 3.28 -9.18 -4.32
N LEU A 32 3.70 -7.92 -4.26
CA LEU A 32 4.82 -7.45 -3.46
C LEU A 32 4.29 -6.46 -2.43
N ALA A 33 4.75 -6.57 -1.19
CA ALA A 33 4.34 -5.70 -0.09
C ALA A 33 5.50 -5.38 0.84
N VAL A 34 5.48 -4.20 1.44
CA VAL A 34 6.27 -3.86 2.63
C VAL A 34 5.47 -4.27 3.85
N LEU A 35 6.07 -5.10 4.70
CA LEU A 35 5.48 -5.55 5.95
C LEU A 35 6.15 -4.80 7.09
N ASN A 36 5.34 -4.31 8.03
CA ASN A 36 5.88 -3.94 9.33
C ASN A 36 6.09 -5.22 10.14
N TRP A 37 7.34 -5.67 10.22
CA TRP A 37 7.72 -6.94 10.82
C TRP A 37 8.32 -6.73 12.21
N VAL A 38 7.73 -7.37 13.22
CA VAL A 38 8.27 -7.39 14.58
C VAL A 38 9.15 -8.62 14.75
N ASP A 39 10.41 -8.39 15.07
CA ASP A 39 11.37 -9.44 15.39
C ASP A 39 11.19 -10.01 16.80
N GLU A 40 12.00 -11.01 17.16
CA GLU A 40 11.93 -11.67 18.48
C GLU A 40 12.33 -10.74 19.63
N SER A 41 13.08 -9.67 19.35
CA SER A 41 13.44 -8.64 20.31
C SER A 41 12.32 -7.62 20.54
N GLY A 42 11.24 -7.70 19.75
CA GLY A 42 10.12 -6.78 19.81
C GLY A 42 10.35 -5.50 18.99
N GLU A 43 11.45 -5.40 18.25
CA GLU A 43 11.70 -4.28 17.37
C GLU A 43 10.91 -4.42 16.07
N SER A 44 10.33 -3.31 15.63
CA SER A 44 9.62 -3.22 14.37
C SER A 44 10.58 -2.78 13.27
N LYS A 45 10.65 -3.58 12.20
CA LYS A 45 11.45 -3.34 11.00
C LYS A 45 10.62 -3.54 9.76
N ASP A 46 10.79 -2.66 8.78
CA ASP A 46 10.12 -2.83 7.49
C ASP A 46 10.85 -3.91 6.68
N LYS A 47 10.07 -4.84 6.12
CA LYS A 47 10.58 -5.97 5.34
C LYS A 47 9.80 -6.10 4.05
N LEU A 48 10.52 -6.19 2.93
CA LEU A 48 9.86 -6.51 1.67
C LEU A 48 9.44 -7.97 1.66
N ALA A 49 8.26 -8.24 1.14
CA ALA A 49 7.73 -9.58 1.06
C ALA A 49 6.97 -9.83 -0.24
N LEU A 50 7.00 -11.09 -0.69
CA LEU A 50 6.37 -11.55 -1.91
C LEU A 50 5.38 -12.67 -1.61
N ARG A 51 4.30 -12.71 -2.38
CA ARG A 51 3.43 -13.89 -2.45
C ARG A 51 2.89 -14.09 -3.86
N TRP A 52 2.60 -15.34 -4.19
CA TRP A 52 1.66 -15.70 -5.23
C TRP A 52 0.23 -15.59 -4.69
N ASN A 53 -0.60 -14.88 -5.43
CA ASN A 53 -2.01 -14.69 -5.17
C ASN A 53 -2.79 -15.97 -5.48
N GLY A 54 -3.89 -16.17 -4.75
CA GLY A 54 -4.82 -17.22 -5.07
C GLY A 54 -5.72 -16.88 -6.25
N SER A 55 -6.72 -17.73 -6.44
CA SER A 55 -7.90 -17.49 -7.29
C SER A 55 -9.13 -18.05 -6.59
N GLU A 56 -10.33 -17.89 -7.16
CA GLU A 56 -11.54 -18.49 -6.57
C GLU A 56 -11.41 -20.01 -6.33
N ALA A 57 -10.71 -20.72 -7.22
CA ALA A 57 -10.47 -22.16 -7.11
C ALA A 57 -9.43 -22.50 -6.02
N SER A 58 -8.45 -21.61 -5.78
CA SER A 58 -7.39 -21.79 -4.79
C SER A 58 -7.12 -20.46 -4.06
N PRO A 59 -7.97 -20.05 -3.11
CA PRO A 59 -8.01 -18.67 -2.60
C PRO A 59 -6.80 -18.26 -1.76
N LYS A 60 -6.01 -19.23 -1.27
CA LYS A 60 -4.88 -18.98 -0.37
C LYS A 60 -3.64 -18.51 -1.11
N GLY A 61 -3.44 -18.92 -2.36
CA GLY A 61 -2.18 -18.71 -3.07
C GLY A 61 -0.98 -19.37 -2.35
N TYR A 62 0.21 -18.82 -2.56
CA TYR A 62 1.47 -19.36 -2.05
C TYR A 62 2.44 -18.24 -1.63
N PRO A 63 3.26 -18.37 -0.58
CA PRO A 63 3.33 -19.49 0.36
C PRO A 63 2.11 -19.57 1.27
N SER A 64 1.88 -20.76 1.83
CA SER A 64 0.90 -20.95 2.91
C SER A 64 1.57 -21.63 4.10
N ALA A 65 1.27 -21.16 5.30
CA ALA A 65 1.79 -21.72 6.54
C ALA A 65 0.64 -22.16 7.44
N MET A 66 0.63 -23.43 7.86
CA MET A 66 -0.46 -24.01 8.66
C MET A 66 -1.85 -23.76 8.04
N GLY A 67 -1.93 -23.80 6.71
CA GLY A 67 -3.18 -23.57 5.98
C GLY A 67 -3.64 -22.11 5.90
N ASN A 68 -2.84 -21.14 6.36
CA ASN A 68 -3.10 -19.71 6.20
C ASN A 68 -2.26 -19.15 5.03
N PRO A 69 -2.79 -18.20 4.24
CA PRO A 69 -1.98 -17.46 3.29
C PRO A 69 -0.90 -16.69 4.06
N SER A 70 0.31 -16.67 3.52
CA SER A 70 1.48 -16.08 4.17
C SER A 70 2.32 -15.32 3.17
N TRP A 71 3.21 -14.50 3.71
CA TRP A 71 4.21 -13.78 2.94
C TRP A 71 5.57 -14.47 2.99
N PHE A 72 6.29 -14.48 1.87
CA PHE A 72 7.70 -14.84 1.83
C PHE A 72 8.54 -13.57 2.00
N ILE A 73 9.33 -13.50 3.07
CA ILE A 73 10.21 -12.35 3.32
C ILE A 73 11.38 -12.38 2.34
N ILE A 74 11.56 -11.29 1.61
CA ILE A 74 12.65 -11.12 0.65
C ILE A 74 13.95 -10.83 1.41
N PRO A 75 15.08 -11.46 1.03
CA PRO A 75 16.39 -11.11 1.59
C PRO A 75 16.76 -9.65 1.28
N GLU A 76 17.33 -8.95 2.27
CA GLU A 76 17.71 -7.52 2.19
C GLU A 76 18.48 -7.15 0.92
N LYS A 77 19.38 -8.03 0.46
CA LYS A 77 20.19 -7.83 -0.75
C LYS A 77 19.37 -7.67 -2.05
N LEU A 78 18.12 -8.14 -2.06
CA LEU A 78 17.22 -8.09 -3.22
C LEU A 78 16.12 -7.03 -3.07
N GLU A 79 16.03 -6.37 -1.91
CA GLU A 79 14.90 -5.49 -1.61
C GLU A 79 14.83 -4.29 -2.56
N SER A 80 15.94 -3.61 -2.81
CA SER A 80 15.95 -2.42 -3.68
C SER A 80 15.49 -2.75 -5.09
N VAL A 81 16.07 -3.79 -5.70
CA VAL A 81 15.77 -4.20 -7.08
C VAL A 81 14.31 -4.62 -7.24
N LEU A 82 13.78 -5.40 -6.30
CA LEU A 82 12.40 -5.86 -6.36
C LEU A 82 11.40 -4.73 -6.05
N ARG A 83 11.75 -3.80 -5.16
CA ARG A 83 10.92 -2.63 -4.84
C ARG A 83 10.79 -1.69 -6.03
N GLU A 84 11.92 -1.35 -6.67
CA GLU A 84 11.93 -0.53 -7.88
C GLU A 84 11.10 -1.19 -8.99
N ARG A 85 11.35 -2.49 -9.23
CA ARG A 85 10.60 -3.24 -10.24
C ARG A 85 9.10 -3.34 -9.93
N ALA A 86 8.73 -3.47 -8.65
CA ALA A 86 7.34 -3.48 -8.23
C ALA A 86 6.65 -2.16 -8.59
N MET A 87 7.28 -1.03 -8.30
CA MET A 87 6.75 0.30 -8.61
C MET A 87 6.55 0.47 -10.13
N GLU A 88 7.54 0.11 -10.94
CA GLU A 88 7.44 0.15 -12.41
C GLU A 88 6.30 -0.72 -12.95
N LEU A 89 6.16 -1.96 -12.43
CA LEU A 89 5.09 -2.87 -12.83
C LEU A 89 3.73 -2.34 -12.39
N ASN A 90 3.67 -1.72 -11.21
CA ASN A 90 2.46 -1.14 -10.68
C ASN A 90 1.95 0.02 -11.56
N GLU A 91 2.86 0.82 -12.12
CA GLU A 91 2.52 1.88 -13.07
C GLU A 91 2.02 1.34 -14.42
N ARG A 92 2.59 0.24 -14.90
CA ARG A 92 2.33 -0.28 -16.26
C ARG A 92 1.19 -1.29 -16.33
N GLU A 93 1.09 -2.13 -15.31
CA GLU A 93 0.30 -3.35 -15.30
C GLU A 93 -0.55 -3.51 -14.03
N GLY A 94 -0.35 -2.65 -13.02
CA GLY A 94 -1.04 -2.71 -11.74
C GLY A 94 -2.55 -2.65 -11.92
N LYS A 95 -3.23 -3.78 -11.74
CA LYS A 95 -4.68 -3.91 -11.89
C LYS A 95 -5.43 -3.31 -10.69
N ALA A 96 -4.74 -3.11 -9.57
CA ALA A 96 -5.30 -2.57 -8.35
C ALA A 96 -5.19 -1.05 -8.29
N LYS A 97 -6.15 -0.36 -8.91
CA LYS A 97 -6.16 1.11 -9.03
C LYS A 97 -6.00 1.87 -7.71
N ALA A 98 -6.70 1.42 -6.66
CA ALA A 98 -6.61 2.03 -5.33
C ALA A 98 -5.19 1.90 -4.72
N ILE A 99 -4.51 0.77 -4.96
CA ILE A 99 -3.13 0.56 -4.53
C ILE A 99 -2.19 1.51 -5.28
N ASN A 100 -2.35 1.64 -6.59
CA ASN A 100 -1.54 2.54 -7.41
C ASN A 100 -1.65 3.99 -6.94
N LEU A 101 -2.86 4.46 -6.71
CA LEU A 101 -3.14 5.80 -6.19
C LEU A 101 -2.55 6.00 -4.79
N SER A 102 -2.73 5.01 -3.90
CA SER A 102 -2.18 5.06 -2.54
C SER A 102 -0.66 5.24 -2.56
N ASN A 103 0.03 4.45 -3.39
CA ASN A 103 1.48 4.49 -3.50
C ASN A 103 1.98 5.85 -4.02
N LYS A 104 1.31 6.42 -5.04
CA LYS A 104 1.63 7.77 -5.55
C LYS A 104 1.44 8.85 -4.48
N ILE A 105 0.35 8.79 -3.73
CA ILE A 105 0.07 9.74 -2.65
C ILE A 105 1.09 9.62 -1.52
N ILE A 106 1.44 8.40 -1.10
CA ILE A 106 2.44 8.15 -0.06
C ILE A 106 3.82 8.67 -0.48
N GLU A 107 4.21 8.47 -1.73
CA GLU A 107 5.46 8.99 -2.26
C GLU A 107 5.47 10.53 -2.27
N HIS A 108 4.41 11.16 -2.76
CA HIS A 108 4.24 12.61 -2.74
C HIS A 108 4.35 13.17 -1.31
N VAL A 109 3.61 12.59 -0.36
CA VAL A 109 3.66 13.00 1.06
C VAL A 109 5.06 12.81 1.64
N SER A 110 5.75 11.72 1.30
CA SER A 110 7.11 11.45 1.77
C SER A 110 8.11 12.50 1.27
N GLN A 111 8.02 12.90 0.00
CA GLN A 111 8.87 13.95 -0.57
C GLN A 111 8.63 15.31 0.09
N VAL A 112 7.37 15.66 0.41
CA VAL A 112 7.03 16.90 1.12
C VAL A 112 7.58 16.90 2.55
N LYS A 113 7.44 15.78 3.29
CA LYS A 113 7.97 15.64 4.66
C LYS A 113 9.48 15.82 4.76
N VAL A 114 10.25 15.48 3.72
CA VAL A 114 11.70 15.73 3.71
C VAL A 114 12.01 17.24 3.78
N HIS A 115 11.11 18.09 3.31
CA HIS A 115 11.28 19.54 3.23
C HIS A 115 10.62 20.30 4.39
N GLU A 116 9.70 19.69 5.14
CA GLU A 116 9.01 20.31 6.27
C GLU A 116 9.52 19.82 7.63
N LYS A 117 9.87 20.74 8.54
CA LYS A 117 10.29 20.41 9.92
C LYS A 117 9.12 20.26 10.91
N SER A 118 7.88 20.41 10.44
CA SER A 118 6.68 20.38 11.28
C SER A 118 6.22 18.95 11.53
N PRO A 119 5.72 18.61 12.75
CA PRO A 119 5.12 17.30 13.03
C PRO A 119 3.82 17.05 12.26
N PHE A 120 3.16 18.11 11.79
CA PHE A 120 1.98 18.05 10.93
C PHE A 120 2.25 18.83 9.64
N GLY A 121 2.00 18.19 8.51
CA GLY A 121 2.14 18.78 7.18
C GLY A 121 0.87 18.56 6.39
N PHE A 122 0.51 19.54 5.56
CA PHE A 122 -0.64 19.47 4.67
C PHE A 122 -0.13 19.52 3.25
N THR A 123 -0.64 18.64 2.39
CA THR A 123 -0.33 18.68 0.97
C THR A 123 -1.54 18.25 0.17
N THR A 124 -1.63 18.75 -1.05
CA THR A 124 -2.71 18.44 -1.98
C THR A 124 -2.18 17.46 -3.01
N TYR A 125 -2.96 16.40 -3.25
CA TYR A 125 -2.74 15.49 -4.37
C TYR A 125 -3.98 15.48 -5.26
N THR A 126 -3.80 15.82 -6.53
CA THR A 126 -4.88 15.83 -7.51
C THR A 126 -4.88 14.52 -8.28
N ILE A 127 -5.97 13.76 -8.16
CA ILE A 127 -6.18 12.57 -9.00
C ILE A 127 -6.45 13.03 -10.44
N PRO A 128 -5.62 12.65 -11.42
CA PRO A 128 -5.85 13.02 -12.81
C PRO A 128 -7.20 12.48 -13.31
N LYS A 129 -7.95 13.29 -14.09
CA LYS A 129 -9.25 12.88 -14.65
C LYS A 129 -9.18 11.60 -15.51
N SER A 130 -8.00 11.26 -16.04
CA SER A 130 -7.75 10.01 -16.78
C SER A 130 -7.84 8.76 -15.89
N GLU A 131 -7.55 8.89 -14.59
CA GLU A 131 -7.73 7.83 -13.62
C GLU A 131 -9.20 7.86 -13.15
N ASN A 132 -10.10 7.24 -13.92
CA ASN A 132 -11.54 7.22 -13.63
C ASN A 132 -11.88 6.41 -12.35
N VAL A 133 -11.75 6.97 -11.15
CA VAL A 133 -11.89 6.24 -9.87
C VAL A 133 -13.37 6.10 -9.46
N HIS A 134 -13.82 4.87 -9.26
CA HIS A 134 -15.15 4.57 -8.73
C HIS A 134 -15.20 4.69 -7.22
N LYS A 135 -16.42 4.82 -6.67
CA LYS A 135 -16.64 4.97 -5.22
C LYS A 135 -16.00 3.83 -4.40
N SER A 136 -16.13 2.59 -4.84
CA SER A 136 -15.52 1.43 -4.15
C SER A 136 -13.99 1.50 -4.11
N GLU A 137 -13.36 2.03 -5.16
CA GLU A 137 -11.90 2.21 -5.23
C GLU A 137 -11.45 3.38 -4.35
N LEU A 138 -12.26 4.43 -4.21
CA LEU A 138 -12.02 5.53 -3.27
C LEU A 138 -12.10 5.07 -1.82
N ASP A 139 -13.10 4.26 -1.46
CA ASP A 139 -13.23 3.71 -0.11
C ASP A 139 -12.04 2.80 0.23
N GLU A 140 -11.55 2.00 -0.75
CA GLU A 140 -10.35 1.19 -0.59
C GLU A 140 -9.09 2.05 -0.47
N LEU A 141 -8.94 3.08 -1.31
CA LEU A 141 -7.84 4.05 -1.24
C LEU A 141 -7.78 4.72 0.13
N GLU A 142 -8.92 5.15 0.69
CA GLU A 142 -8.98 5.75 2.02
C GLU A 142 -8.48 4.81 3.10
N ASN A 143 -8.88 3.54 3.04
CA ASN A 143 -8.40 2.54 3.99
C ASN A 143 -6.87 2.32 3.87
N LEU A 144 -6.34 2.28 2.66
CA LEU A 144 -4.89 2.12 2.41
C LEU A 144 -4.08 3.32 2.90
N LEU A 145 -4.58 4.54 2.70
CA LEU A 145 -3.92 5.77 3.17
C LEU A 145 -3.97 5.91 4.70
N LYS A 146 -5.10 5.58 5.33
CA LYS A 146 -5.24 5.58 6.80
C LYS A 146 -4.26 4.63 7.49
N GLN A 147 -3.96 3.48 6.87
CA GLN A 147 -2.95 2.55 7.38
C GLN A 147 -1.54 3.17 7.41
N ASN A 148 -1.29 4.18 6.58
CA ASN A 148 -0.06 4.95 6.52
C ASN A 148 -0.15 6.28 7.29
N MET A 149 -1.18 6.44 8.15
CA MET A 149 -1.46 7.67 8.91
C MET A 149 -1.64 8.91 8.01
N ILE A 150 -2.08 8.70 6.76
CA ILE A 150 -2.44 9.76 5.82
C ILE A 150 -3.96 9.88 5.84
N PHE A 151 -4.44 11.07 6.16
CA PHE A 151 -5.86 11.42 6.19
C PHE A 151 -6.11 12.51 5.16
N PHE A 152 -7.26 12.49 4.50
CA PHE A 152 -7.59 13.48 3.49
C PHE A 152 -8.98 14.06 3.71
N LEU A 153 -9.18 15.23 3.13
CA LEU A 153 -10.48 15.84 2.91
C LEU A 153 -10.75 15.79 1.41
N LYS A 154 -11.88 15.20 1.03
CA LYS A 154 -12.27 15.11 -0.36
C LYS A 154 -12.90 16.43 -0.77
N THR A 155 -12.38 17.04 -1.84
CA THR A 155 -13.05 18.12 -2.53
C THR A 155 -13.12 17.81 -4.03
N ASP A 156 -14.27 18.13 -4.63
CA ASP A 156 -14.45 18.07 -6.08
C ASP A 156 -14.04 19.41 -6.75
N ASP A 157 -13.75 20.44 -5.94
CA ASP A 157 -13.23 21.74 -6.35
C ASP A 157 -11.76 21.88 -5.89
N PRO A 158 -10.78 21.96 -6.81
CA PRO A 158 -9.37 22.14 -6.44
C PRO A 158 -9.10 23.46 -5.70
N ASP A 159 -9.99 24.44 -5.80
CA ASP A 159 -9.88 25.74 -5.14
C ASP A 159 -10.52 25.75 -3.72
N ASP A 160 -11.27 24.70 -3.34
CA ASP A 160 -11.82 24.50 -1.98
C ASP A 160 -10.76 24.01 -0.97
N ALA A 161 -9.53 23.76 -1.43
CA ALA A 161 -8.43 23.31 -0.58
C ALA A 161 -7.95 24.45 0.31
N PHE A 162 -8.61 24.64 1.46
CA PHE A 162 -8.25 25.53 2.56
C PHE A 162 -7.76 26.92 2.12
N ASP A 163 -8.66 27.90 2.23
CA ASP A 163 -8.26 29.30 2.35
C ASP A 163 -7.18 29.39 3.44
N LEU A 164 -5.92 29.61 3.04
CA LEU A 164 -4.73 29.70 3.89
C LEU A 164 -4.74 31.02 4.68
N GLY A 165 -5.84 31.27 5.38
CA GLY A 165 -6.09 32.41 6.25
C GLY A 165 -5.78 32.15 7.71
N LEU A 166 -4.88 31.21 8.03
CA LEU A 166 -4.41 31.00 9.41
C LEU A 166 -2.94 31.41 9.54
N ASN A 167 -2.72 32.73 9.41
CA ASN A 167 -1.78 33.40 10.28
C ASN A 167 -2.47 33.54 11.65
N GLY A 168 -2.13 32.66 12.60
CA GLY A 168 -2.61 32.69 13.98
C GLY A 168 -1.77 31.82 14.88
#